data_AF-A0A2U2HMB4-F1
#
_entry.id   AF-A0A2U2HMB4-F1
#
_cell.length_a   1.000
_cell.length_b   1.000
_cell.length_c   1.000
_cell.angle_alpha   90.00
_cell.angle_beta   90.00
_cell.angle_gamma   90.00
#
_symmetry.space_group_name_H-M   'P 1'
#
loop_
_entity.id
_entity.type
_entity.pdbx_description
1 polymer ?
#
loop_
_entity_poly.entity_id
_entity_poly.type
_entity_poly.pdbx_seq_one_letter_code
_entity_poly.pdbx_strand_id
1 'polypeptide(L)'
;MLIDMLAAIARRDYEQRRERQAEGIVKARAAGKFRGRRIDTARYDAINRLLASKSSWSEVERIVCCSRSTISAAVRHAANQKRKPRNEAAFDRAGIG
;
A
#
# COMPACT_ATOMS: atom_id res chain seq x y z
N MET A 1 24.68 -28.59 -29.47
CA MET A 1 23.70 -28.78 -30.56
C MET A 1 22.27 -28.87 -30.04
N LEU A 2 21.87 -29.92 -29.29
CA LEU A 2 20.51 -30.00 -28.72
C LEU A 2 20.26 -29.01 -27.56
N ILE A 3 21.24 -28.86 -26.66
CA ILE A 3 21.14 -27.98 -25.49
C ILE A 3 21.01 -26.50 -25.90
N ASP A 4 21.70 -26.08 -26.95
CA ASP A 4 21.66 -24.69 -27.43
C ASP A 4 20.29 -24.33 -28.00
N MET A 5 19.66 -25.27 -28.71
CA MET A 5 18.30 -25.11 -29.22
C MET A 5 17.28 -25.05 -28.08
N LEU A 6 17.39 -25.92 -27.07
CA LEU A 6 16.53 -25.89 -25.89
C LEU A 6 16.70 -24.60 -25.09
N ALA A 7 17.93 -24.11 -24.95
CA ALA A 7 18.22 -22.83 -24.29
C ALA A 7 17.58 -21.64 -25.03
N ALA A 8 17.62 -21.64 -26.37
CA ALA A 8 16.97 -20.62 -27.18
C ALA A 8 15.44 -20.63 -27.02
N ILE A 9 14.82 -21.81 -26.99
CA ILE A 9 13.37 -21.96 -26.78
C ILE A 9 12.97 -21.47 -25.39
N ALA A 10 13.70 -21.90 -24.35
CA ALA A 10 13.44 -21.48 -22.97
C ALA A 10 13.54 -19.96 -22.80
N ARG A 11 14.52 -19.34 -23.46
CA ARG A 11 14.69 -17.89 -23.43
C ARG A 11 13.54 -17.15 -24.10
N ARG A 12 13.14 -17.57 -25.31
CA ARG A 12 12.01 -16.97 -26.04
C ARG A 12 10.71 -17.04 -25.23
N ASP A 13 10.44 -18.17 -24.60
CA ASP A 13 9.24 -18.37 -23.78
C ASP A 13 9.27 -17.48 -22.50
N TYR A 14 10.43 -17.30 -21.88
CA TYR A 14 10.60 -16.35 -20.77
C TYR A 14 10.35 -14.90 -21.20
N GLU A 15 10.93 -14.47 -22.32
CA GLU A 15 10.76 -13.13 -22.88
C GLU A 15 9.28 -12.85 -23.20
N GLN A 16 8.58 -13.81 -23.81
CA GLN A 16 7.17 -13.66 -24.13
C GLN A 16 6.28 -13.56 -22.88
N ARG A 17 6.59 -14.27 -21.79
CA ARG A 17 5.88 -14.11 -20.49
C ARG A 17 6.09 -12.71 -19.91
N ARG A 18 7.31 -12.18 -20.01
CA ARG A 18 7.66 -10.85 -19.51
C ARG A 18 6.94 -9.75 -20.27
N GLU A 19 6.87 -9.85 -21.59
CA GLU A 19 6.11 -8.92 -22.45
C GLU A 19 4.63 -8.91 -22.07
N ARG A 20 3.99 -10.09 -22.00
CA ARG A 20 2.58 -10.21 -21.60
C ARG A 20 2.32 -9.66 -20.19
N GLN A 21 3.24 -9.92 -19.26
CA GLN A 21 3.14 -9.37 -17.90
C GLN A 21 3.28 -7.84 -17.92
N ALA A 22 4.19 -7.28 -18.72
CA ALA A 22 4.39 -5.85 -18.86
C ALA A 22 3.14 -5.17 -19.42
N GLU A 23 2.53 -5.70 -20.48
CA GLU A 23 1.26 -5.21 -21.02
C GLU A 23 0.14 -5.25 -19.96
N GLY A 24 0.05 -6.35 -19.22
CA GLY A 24 -0.91 -6.50 -18.13
C GLY A 24 -0.70 -5.46 -17.02
N ILE A 25 0.56 -5.19 -16.65
CA ILE A 25 0.92 -4.15 -15.68
C ILE A 25 0.54 -2.76 -16.20
N VAL A 26 0.84 -2.44 -17.46
CA VAL A 26 0.49 -1.15 -18.07
C VAL A 26 -1.03 -0.94 -18.02
N LYS A 27 -1.81 -1.93 -18.45
CA LYS A 27 -3.28 -1.90 -18.39
C LYS A 27 -3.79 -1.75 -16.96
N ALA A 28 -3.22 -2.48 -15.99
CA ALA A 28 -3.62 -2.39 -14.59
C ALA A 28 -3.22 -1.09 -13.90
N ARG A 29 -2.08 -0.48 -14.30
CA ARG A 29 -1.68 0.87 -13.88
C ARG A 29 -2.62 1.93 -14.44
N ALA A 30 -2.97 1.86 -15.72
CA ALA A 30 -3.94 2.76 -16.34
C ALA A 30 -5.32 2.66 -15.67
N ALA A 31 -5.74 1.44 -15.29
CA ALA A 31 -6.98 1.21 -14.53
C ALA A 31 -6.87 1.54 -13.03
N GLY A 32 -5.74 2.09 -12.54
CA GLY A 32 -5.58 2.50 -11.14
C GLY A 32 -5.65 1.37 -10.11
N LYS A 33 -5.37 0.12 -10.50
CA LYS A 33 -5.46 -1.06 -9.62
C LYS A 33 -4.31 -1.12 -8.60
N PHE A 34 -3.13 -0.64 -8.97
CA PHE A 34 -1.97 -0.62 -8.08
C PHE A 34 -2.05 0.57 -7.11
N ARG A 35 -2.52 0.30 -5.89
CA ARG A 35 -2.62 1.32 -4.80
C ARG A 35 -1.58 1.13 -3.69
N GLY A 36 -0.55 0.33 -3.95
CA GLY A 36 0.47 -0.06 -2.96
C GLY A 36 -0.11 -0.89 -1.81
N ARG A 37 0.66 -1.03 -0.73
CA ARG A 37 0.20 -1.66 0.51
C ARG A 37 -0.75 -0.73 1.24
N ARG A 38 -2.02 -1.13 1.36
CA ARG A 38 -2.99 -0.38 2.15
C ARG A 38 -2.64 -0.42 3.63
N ILE A 39 -2.94 0.67 4.31
CA ILE A 39 -2.79 0.79 5.75
C ILE A 39 -3.84 -0.11 6.42
N ASP A 40 -3.41 -0.82 7.45
CA ASP A 40 -4.31 -1.53 8.36
C ASP A 40 -4.91 -0.52 9.36
N THR A 41 -6.14 -0.11 9.08
CA THR A 41 -6.85 0.90 9.87
C THR A 41 -7.15 0.40 11.27
N ALA A 42 -7.56 -0.86 11.43
CA ALA A 42 -7.88 -1.45 12.73
C ALA A 42 -6.66 -1.46 13.65
N ARG A 43 -5.49 -1.81 13.10
CA ARG A 43 -4.23 -1.76 13.86
C ARG A 43 -3.86 -0.33 14.27
N TYR A 44 -4.05 0.64 13.39
CA TYR A 44 -3.76 2.04 13.69
C TYR A 44 -4.72 2.61 14.74
N ASP A 45 -5.99 2.21 14.71
CA ASP A 45 -6.98 2.59 15.70
C ASP A 45 -6.65 2.02 17.07
N ALA A 46 -6.21 0.75 17.15
CA ALA A 46 -5.76 0.14 18.40
C ALA A 46 -4.55 0.90 19.00
N ILE A 47 -3.56 1.24 18.17
CA ILE A 47 -2.39 2.04 18.59
C ILE A 47 -2.83 3.40 19.13
N ASN A 48 -3.69 4.12 18.39
CA ASN A 48 -4.14 5.45 18.79
C ASN A 48 -4.96 5.42 20.09
N ARG A 49 -5.77 4.37 20.31
CA ARG A 49 -6.51 4.17 21.58
C ARG A 49 -5.56 3.94 22.76
N LEU A 50 -4.53 3.11 22.60
CA LEU A 50 -3.54 2.87 23.65
C LEU A 50 -2.70 4.11 23.96
N LEU A 51 -2.37 4.91 22.94
CA LEU A 51 -1.70 6.19 23.14
C LEU A 51 -2.61 7.20 23.85
N ALA A 52 -3.91 7.19 23.58
CA ALA A 52 -4.89 8.02 24.28
C ALA A 52 -5.05 7.62 25.76
N SER A 53 -4.91 6.33 26.10
CA SER A 53 -4.88 5.85 27.49
C SER A 53 -3.55 6.10 28.22
N LYS A 54 -2.63 6.90 27.64
CA LYS A 54 -1.31 7.24 28.18
C LYS A 54 -0.36 6.04 28.36
N SER A 55 -0.58 4.94 27.63
CA SER A 55 0.35 3.81 27.62
C SER A 55 1.71 4.20 27.03
N SER A 56 2.78 3.62 27.56
CA SER A 56 4.14 3.90 27.07
C SER A 56 4.36 3.29 25.68
N TRP A 57 5.27 3.86 24.88
CA TRP A 57 5.55 3.35 23.54
C TRP A 57 6.04 1.90 23.55
N SER A 58 6.85 1.52 24.53
CA SER A 58 7.35 0.15 24.71
C SER A 58 6.23 -0.82 25.10
N GLU A 59 5.21 -0.35 25.80
CA GLU A 59 4.03 -1.15 26.13
C GLU A 59 3.14 -1.36 24.89
N VAL A 60 2.92 -0.33 24.08
CA VAL A 60 2.19 -0.43 22.81
C VAL A 60 2.88 -1.39 21.84
N GLU A 61 4.21 -1.34 21.76
CA GLU A 61 5.01 -2.28 20.95
C GLU A 61 4.80 -3.73 21.38
N ARG A 62 4.74 -4.00 22.69
CA ARG A 62 4.48 -5.35 23.23
C ARG A 62 3.04 -5.81 23.02
N ILE A 63 2.06 -4.95 23.24
CA ILE A 63 0.62 -5.32 23.14
C ILE A 63 0.20 -5.52 21.68
N VAL A 64 0.62 -4.63 20.79
CA VAL A 64 0.21 -4.64 19.38
C VAL A 64 1.22 -5.41 18.50
N CYS A 65 2.34 -5.86 19.07
CA CYS A 65 3.42 -6.57 18.36
C CYS A 65 3.88 -5.80 17.11
N CYS A 66 4.18 -4.52 17.27
CA CYS A 66 4.54 -3.64 16.15
C CYS A 66 5.76 -2.78 16.45
N SER A 67 6.54 -2.48 15.41
CA SER A 67 7.73 -1.64 15.53
C SER A 67 7.38 -0.20 15.93
N ARG A 68 8.32 0.49 16.59
CA ARG A 68 8.21 1.94 16.86
C ARG A 68 7.97 2.78 15.60
N SER A 69 8.49 2.37 14.45
CA SER A 69 8.22 3.01 13.16
C SER A 69 6.75 2.91 12.76
N THR A 70 6.08 1.80 13.07
CA THR A 70 4.64 1.62 12.84
C THR A 70 3.81 2.54 13.74
N ILE A 71 4.19 2.69 15.01
CA ILE A 71 3.55 3.61 15.96
C ILE A 71 3.68 5.05 15.47
N SER A 72 4.89 5.46 15.07
CA SER A 72 5.13 6.80 14.49
C SER A 72 4.31 7.04 13.22
N ALA A 73 4.22 6.04 12.34
CA ALA A 73 3.39 6.13 11.13
C ALA A 73 1.90 6.26 11.46
N ALA A 74 1.38 5.55 12.47
CA ALA A 74 0.00 5.67 12.93
C ALA A 74 -0.32 7.07 13.47
N VAL A 75 0.57 7.64 14.28
CA VAL A 75 0.42 9.00 14.81
C VAL A 75 0.44 10.04 13.68
N ARG A 76 1.38 9.93 12.74
CA ARG A 76 1.45 10.82 11.56
C ARG A 76 0.21 10.70 10.69
N HIS A 77 -0.28 9.48 10.49
CA HIS A 77 -1.50 9.23 9.74
C HIS A 77 -2.72 9.88 10.40
N ALA A 78 -2.87 9.76 11.73
CA ALA A 78 -3.93 10.43 12.47
C ALA A 78 -3.83 11.97 12.39
N ALA A 79 -2.61 12.53 12.45
CA ALA A 79 -2.40 13.97 12.28
C ALA A 79 -2.77 14.46 10.87
N ASN A 80 -2.41 13.68 9.84
CA ASN A 80 -2.77 13.98 8.45
C ASN A 80 -4.27 13.89 8.20
N GLN A 81 -4.98 12.93 8.83
CA GLN A 81 -6.44 12.87 8.74
C GLN A 81 -7.12 14.11 9.33
N LYS A 82 -6.65 14.61 10.48
CA LYS A 82 -7.19 15.83 11.11
C LYS A 82 -6.98 17.10 10.27
N ARG A 83 -5.91 17.14 9.46
CA ARG A 83 -5.58 18.28 8.59
C ARG A 83 -6.41 18.34 7.31
N LYS A 84 -7.02 17.24 6.88
CA LYS A 84 -7.78 17.20 5.63
C LYS A 84 -9.01 18.12 5.74
N PRO A 85 -9.10 19.23 4.97
CA PRO A 85 -10.22 20.14 5.08
C PRO A 85 -11.50 19.43 4.65
N ARG A 86 -12.58 19.65 5.42
CA ARG A 86 -13.93 19.10 5.23
C ARG A 86 -14.59 19.37 3.86
N ASN A 87 -13.94 20.14 2.98
CA ASN A 87 -14.48 20.63 1.71
C ASN A 87 -14.27 19.72 0.48
N GLU A 88 -13.62 18.56 0.58
CA GLU A 88 -13.58 17.63 -0.57
C GLU A 88 -14.95 16.98 -0.87
N ALA A 89 -15.85 16.88 0.13
CA ALA A 89 -17.22 16.37 -0.07
C ALA A 89 -18.17 17.36 -0.79
N ALA A 90 -17.69 18.55 -1.17
CA ALA A 90 -18.44 19.52 -1.98
C ALA A 90 -18.06 19.47 -3.47
N PHE A 91 -16.86 19.00 -3.82
CA PHE A 91 -16.38 19.00 -5.21
C PHE A 91 -17.01 17.89 -6.06
N ASP A 92 -17.28 16.71 -5.47
CA ASP A 92 -17.92 15.58 -6.18
C ASP A 92 -19.43 15.74 -6.44
N ARG A 93 -20.07 16.83 -5.96
CA ARG A 93 -21.48 17.16 -6.27
C ARG A 93 -21.64 18.16 -7.42
N ALA A 94 -20.57 18.83 -7.83
CA ALA A 94 -20.56 19.67 -9.01
C ALA A 94 -19.99 18.84 -10.16
N GLY A 95 -20.84 18.11 -10.88
CA GLY A 95 -20.46 17.30 -12.03
C GLY A 95 -19.82 18.14 -13.14
N ILE A 96 -18.51 18.40 -13.02
CA ILE A 96 -17.66 18.96 -14.06
C ILE A 96 -16.36 18.17 -14.05
N GLY A 97 -16.28 17.21 -14.98
CA GLY A 97 -15.17 16.29 -15.18
C GLY A 97 -15.61 15.11 -16.00
#